data_AF-A0A6G6KB45-F1
#
_entry.id   AF-A0A6G6KB45-F1
#
_cell.length_a   1.000
_cell.length_b   1.000
_cell.length_c   1.000
_cell.angle_alpha   90.00
_cell.angle_beta   90.00
_cell.angle_gamma   90.00
#
_symmetry.space_group_name_H-M   'P 1'
#
loop_
_entity.id
_entity.type
_entity.pdbx_description
1 polymer ?
#
loop_
_entity_poly.entity_id
_entity_poly.type
_entity_poly.pdbx_seq_one_letter_code
_entity_poly.pdbx_strand_id
1 'polypeptide(L)'
;MLLWLPLSSEGGTVTWDGGSGTSFTDPLNWAADVAPANNLTGDIAAIVAAANQPSLSGTYSVLGATMAAGTSLSGSGTLILGASGLNAASGTASTLSLSKIQLGANATITLANTVSVSSGVEIDTNGKNLSVQTNGTSGLNLANAVISGSGNVTFQAGSGSRSITVGGANTFTGTVAVNQTNLIFTTLANGGTASSFGAGTGDVTLAGSASFMGITNIGAGGSTDRLFKGNTTGSAGITNNGTGALHFNNTGTYGSIALSLGGTYTGATNTFASVITGAATLNKAGTSTWLITAANTYSGTTAVTGGALQVGNNGAGTTGTGAVSVSNTGSTILGTGVVRGTTFTAASGTNIRPGDSVADSSHGTLTFTPATASGSTHSIQSNVILGISGATSKLDLTGITIGSAEYNAMVDGVSGVGAHDRIVFNNPDAGTGCNLDFITVTGKLTVVSSGYNPAYGDVINLMDWSNLVTANFTGFTFNAGYFTGNGDEGVDLDLPDLSGTGLFWDFSRFTTSGNVIAVPEPGRMLLLLTGFACVAFRRRARLRA
;
A
#
# COMPACT_ATOMS: atom_id res chain seq x y z
N MET A 1 -62.72 -37.71 21.82
CA MET A 1 -61.83 -36.66 22.37
C MET A 1 -60.66 -36.54 21.41
N LEU A 2 -60.81 -35.76 20.32
CA LEU A 2 -59.68 -35.46 19.43
C LEU A 2 -58.86 -34.37 20.13
N LEU A 3 -57.68 -34.76 20.58
CA LEU A 3 -56.67 -33.85 21.12
C LEU A 3 -56.09 -33.07 19.92
N TRP A 4 -56.55 -31.84 19.72
CA TRP A 4 -55.91 -30.90 18.81
C TRP A 4 -54.57 -30.50 19.43
N LEU A 5 -53.49 -31.14 19.02
CA LEU A 5 -52.16 -30.63 19.23
C LEU A 5 -51.99 -29.44 18.28
N PRO A 6 -51.64 -28.23 18.75
CA PRO A 6 -51.20 -27.20 17.85
C PRO A 6 -49.92 -27.74 17.18
N LEU A 7 -49.98 -27.94 15.86
CA LEU A 7 -48.78 -27.95 15.04
C LEU A 7 -48.04 -26.66 15.40
N SER A 8 -46.87 -26.77 16.02
CA SER A 8 -45.91 -25.67 16.06
C SER A 8 -45.64 -25.32 14.60
N SER A 9 -46.25 -24.24 14.11
CA SER A 9 -46.09 -23.81 12.73
C SER A 9 -44.62 -23.50 12.50
N GLU A 10 -44.00 -24.24 11.60
CA GLU A 10 -42.86 -23.73 10.85
C GLU A 10 -43.23 -22.37 10.25
N GLY A 11 -42.24 -21.49 10.15
CA GLY A 11 -42.49 -20.08 9.85
C GLY A 11 -43.25 -19.85 8.55
N GLY A 12 -44.44 -19.25 8.60
CA GLY A 12 -45.26 -18.94 7.43
C GLY A 12 -44.81 -17.67 6.71
N THR A 13 -45.18 -17.48 5.44
CA THR A 13 -45.02 -16.19 4.76
C THR A 13 -46.34 -15.44 4.79
N VAL A 14 -46.35 -14.25 5.36
CA VAL A 14 -47.52 -13.37 5.43
C VAL A 14 -47.28 -12.18 4.52
N THR A 15 -48.17 -11.99 3.54
CA THR A 15 -47.97 -11.06 2.43
C THR A 15 -48.67 -9.73 2.69
N TRP A 16 -47.95 -8.62 2.58
CA TRP A 16 -48.51 -7.28 2.61
C TRP A 16 -49.34 -7.04 1.34
N ASP A 17 -50.57 -6.56 1.46
CA ASP A 17 -51.39 -6.15 0.32
C ASP A 17 -51.79 -4.67 0.35
N GLY A 18 -51.44 -3.97 1.45
CA GLY A 18 -51.65 -2.54 1.64
C GLY A 18 -53.09 -2.14 2.00
N GLY A 19 -54.00 -3.09 2.14
CA GLY A 19 -55.45 -2.94 2.40
C GLY A 19 -55.95 -1.52 2.74
N SER A 20 -56.26 -1.28 4.02
CA SER A 20 -56.90 -0.03 4.47
C SER A 20 -55.94 1.12 4.82
N GLY A 21 -54.62 0.89 4.86
CA GLY A 21 -53.64 1.90 5.23
C GLY A 21 -52.19 1.41 5.20
N THR A 22 -51.33 2.10 5.94
CA THR A 22 -49.87 1.85 5.94
C THR A 22 -49.37 1.19 7.22
N SER A 23 -50.21 1.00 8.24
CA SER A 23 -49.76 0.48 9.54
C SER A 23 -49.30 -0.98 9.43
N PHE A 24 -48.01 -1.23 9.74
CA PHE A 24 -47.43 -2.58 9.71
C PHE A 24 -48.15 -3.56 10.66
N THR A 25 -48.70 -3.07 11.77
CA THR A 25 -49.29 -3.91 12.81
C THR A 25 -50.79 -4.15 12.64
N ASP A 26 -51.43 -3.47 11.67
CA ASP A 26 -52.85 -3.61 11.42
C ASP A 26 -53.11 -4.83 10.52
N PRO A 27 -53.81 -5.87 11.00
CA PRO A 27 -54.06 -7.09 10.23
C PRO A 27 -54.75 -6.84 8.89
N LEU A 28 -55.56 -5.77 8.77
CA LEU A 28 -56.29 -5.43 7.54
C LEU A 28 -55.39 -4.99 6.37
N ASN A 29 -54.09 -4.80 6.59
CA ASN A 29 -53.13 -4.45 5.53
C ASN A 29 -52.32 -5.67 5.04
N TRP A 30 -52.65 -6.85 5.54
CA TRP A 30 -52.02 -8.12 5.22
C TRP A 30 -53.03 -9.10 4.64
N ALA A 31 -52.57 -9.95 3.73
CA ALA A 31 -53.38 -10.97 3.11
C ALA A 31 -54.06 -11.86 4.16
N ALA A 32 -55.32 -12.19 3.90
CA ALA A 32 -56.20 -12.93 4.82
C ALA A 32 -56.51 -12.21 6.15
N ASP A 33 -56.30 -10.90 6.23
CA ASP A 33 -56.53 -10.08 7.41
C ASP A 33 -55.74 -10.55 8.66
N VAL A 34 -54.53 -11.07 8.43
CA VAL A 34 -53.63 -11.58 9.48
C VAL A 34 -52.28 -10.90 9.36
N ALA A 35 -51.91 -10.08 10.35
CA ALA A 35 -50.55 -9.56 10.45
C ALA A 35 -49.54 -10.66 10.84
N PRO A 36 -48.26 -10.57 10.42
CA PRO A 36 -47.21 -11.48 10.85
C PRO A 36 -47.18 -11.56 12.38
N ALA A 37 -47.02 -12.74 12.97
CA ALA A 37 -46.94 -12.89 14.41
C ALA A 37 -45.75 -12.10 14.97
N ASN A 38 -45.98 -11.36 16.06
CA ASN A 38 -44.95 -10.57 16.74
C ASN A 38 -43.99 -11.44 17.56
N ASN A 39 -43.17 -12.25 16.88
CA ASN A 39 -42.17 -13.14 17.47
C ASN A 39 -41.05 -13.45 16.45
N LEU A 40 -39.98 -14.10 16.89
CA LEU A 40 -38.78 -14.34 16.05
C LEU A 40 -38.81 -15.65 15.25
N THR A 41 -39.87 -16.44 15.34
CA THR A 41 -39.91 -17.82 14.82
C THR A 41 -41.10 -18.12 13.93
N GLY A 42 -42.13 -17.28 13.97
CA GLY A 42 -43.47 -17.58 13.48
C GLY A 42 -43.69 -17.19 12.03
N ASP A 43 -43.30 -15.98 11.61
CA ASP A 43 -43.68 -15.49 10.26
C ASP A 43 -42.59 -14.67 9.58
N ILE A 44 -42.52 -14.79 8.26
CA ILE A 44 -41.78 -13.92 7.34
C ILE A 44 -42.75 -12.90 6.77
N ALA A 45 -42.46 -11.61 6.98
CA ALA A 45 -43.19 -10.49 6.41
C ALA A 45 -42.80 -10.28 4.94
N ALA A 46 -43.67 -10.61 3.99
CA ALA A 46 -43.43 -10.41 2.55
C ALA A 46 -44.10 -9.12 2.05
N ILE A 47 -43.30 -8.09 1.83
CA ILE A 47 -43.73 -6.79 1.31
C ILE A 47 -43.75 -6.87 -0.21
N VAL A 48 -44.93 -6.72 -0.82
CA VAL A 48 -45.12 -6.72 -2.28
C VAL A 48 -45.57 -5.34 -2.77
N ALA A 49 -45.54 -5.14 -4.09
CA ALA A 49 -45.98 -3.89 -4.69
C ALA A 49 -47.48 -3.67 -4.43
N ALA A 50 -47.80 -2.65 -3.64
CA ALA A 50 -49.15 -2.26 -3.24
C ALA A 50 -49.25 -0.71 -3.21
N ALA A 51 -50.47 -0.17 -3.29
CA ALA A 51 -50.67 1.28 -3.29
C ALA A 51 -50.19 1.94 -1.98
N ASN A 52 -50.53 1.32 -0.84
CA ASN A 52 -50.06 1.74 0.47
C ASN A 52 -48.85 0.91 0.86
N GLN A 53 -47.70 1.56 1.06
CA GLN A 53 -46.47 0.89 1.51
C GLN A 53 -46.40 0.86 3.03
N PRO A 54 -45.80 -0.20 3.64
CA PRO A 54 -45.78 -0.36 5.09
C PRO A 54 -44.95 0.73 5.79
N SER A 55 -45.50 1.18 6.91
CA SER A 55 -44.89 2.08 7.88
C SER A 55 -44.97 1.48 9.28
N LEU A 56 -43.82 1.39 9.95
CA LEU A 56 -43.69 0.86 11.30
C LEU A 56 -43.48 2.02 12.29
N SER A 57 -44.35 2.16 13.28
CA SER A 57 -44.26 3.21 14.31
C SER A 57 -43.70 2.74 15.65
N GLY A 58 -43.80 1.43 15.95
CA GLY A 58 -43.38 0.81 17.21
C GLY A 58 -42.31 -0.27 17.02
N THR A 59 -42.16 -1.14 18.02
CA THR A 59 -41.28 -2.31 17.94
C THR A 59 -42.07 -3.53 17.50
N TYR A 60 -41.59 -4.25 16.49
CA TYR A 60 -42.23 -5.47 15.99
C TYR A 60 -41.19 -6.52 15.63
N SER A 61 -41.42 -7.77 16.01
CA SER A 61 -40.52 -8.90 15.79
C SER A 61 -41.09 -9.85 14.76
N VAL A 62 -40.27 -10.31 13.82
CA VAL A 62 -40.64 -11.31 12.81
C VAL A 62 -39.49 -12.31 12.63
N LEU A 63 -39.77 -13.51 12.10
CA LEU A 63 -38.73 -14.47 11.72
C LEU A 63 -37.82 -13.88 10.63
N GLY A 64 -38.39 -13.12 9.70
CA GLY A 64 -37.66 -12.33 8.72
C GLY A 64 -38.58 -11.41 7.91
N ALA A 65 -38.00 -10.65 6.99
CA ALA A 65 -38.75 -9.81 6.07
C ALA A 65 -38.22 -9.97 4.64
N THR A 66 -39.12 -9.94 3.65
CA THR A 66 -38.77 -9.93 2.23
C THR A 66 -39.42 -8.73 1.56
N MET A 67 -38.67 -7.98 0.76
CA MET A 67 -39.15 -6.84 -0.02
C MET A 67 -39.09 -7.17 -1.50
N ALA A 68 -40.23 -7.12 -2.20
CA ALA A 68 -40.27 -7.17 -3.65
C ALA A 68 -39.69 -5.89 -4.27
N ALA A 69 -39.26 -5.94 -5.53
CA ALA A 69 -38.78 -4.75 -6.23
C ALA A 69 -39.89 -3.67 -6.31
N GLY A 70 -39.51 -2.40 -6.16
CA GLY A 70 -40.44 -1.27 -6.18
C GLY A 70 -41.17 -1.01 -4.86
N THR A 71 -40.81 -1.72 -3.78
CA THR A 71 -41.47 -1.57 -2.47
C THR A 71 -40.68 -0.69 -1.52
N SER A 72 -41.34 -0.22 -0.46
CA SER A 72 -40.71 0.57 0.59
C SER A 72 -41.12 0.07 1.96
N LEU A 73 -40.16 0.04 2.88
CA LEU A 73 -40.41 -0.21 4.30
C LEU A 73 -39.91 0.99 5.09
N SER A 74 -40.83 1.70 5.75
CA SER A 74 -40.58 3.01 6.35
C SER A 74 -41.07 3.10 7.78
N GLY A 75 -40.81 4.22 8.44
CA GLY A 75 -41.41 4.58 9.73
C GLY A 75 -40.40 4.76 10.86
N SER A 76 -40.86 5.32 11.98
CA SER A 76 -40.02 5.64 13.14
C SER A 76 -39.74 4.46 14.08
N GLY A 77 -40.23 3.27 13.73
CA GLY A 77 -40.20 2.09 14.58
C GLY A 77 -38.91 1.25 14.48
N THR A 78 -38.91 0.16 15.23
CA THR A 78 -37.84 -0.85 15.28
C THR A 78 -38.37 -2.19 14.76
N LEU A 79 -37.80 -2.68 13.66
CA LEU A 79 -38.05 -4.04 13.19
C LEU A 79 -37.01 -4.98 13.79
N ILE A 80 -37.44 -6.00 14.54
CA ILE A 80 -36.56 -7.03 15.09
C ILE A 80 -36.62 -8.26 14.18
N LEU A 81 -35.47 -8.67 13.65
CA LEU A 81 -35.35 -9.78 12.70
C LEU A 81 -34.86 -11.06 13.38
N GLY A 82 -35.56 -12.16 13.13
CA GLY A 82 -35.14 -13.52 13.46
C GLY A 82 -34.11 -14.06 12.46
N ALA A 83 -33.94 -15.39 12.45
CA ALA A 83 -32.87 -16.06 11.71
C ALA A 83 -32.99 -15.94 10.18
N SER A 84 -34.18 -15.65 9.65
CA SER A 84 -34.38 -15.46 8.20
C SER A 84 -33.96 -14.07 7.71
N GLY A 85 -33.69 -13.13 8.62
CA GLY A 85 -33.11 -11.83 8.28
C GLY A 85 -33.98 -10.96 7.37
N LEU A 86 -33.34 -10.16 6.51
CA LEU A 86 -34.00 -9.27 5.55
C LEU A 86 -33.49 -9.57 4.15
N ASN A 87 -34.39 -9.77 3.20
CA ASN A 87 -34.06 -9.94 1.79
C ASN A 87 -34.83 -8.92 0.94
N ALA A 88 -34.16 -8.22 0.03
CA ALA A 88 -34.81 -7.29 -0.89
C ALA A 88 -34.43 -7.59 -2.34
N ALA A 89 -35.44 -7.86 -3.17
CA ALA A 89 -35.26 -8.29 -4.55
C ALA A 89 -34.68 -7.19 -5.45
N SER A 90 -33.90 -7.60 -6.46
CA SER A 90 -33.41 -6.72 -7.53
C SER A 90 -34.52 -6.33 -8.50
N GLY A 91 -34.41 -5.16 -9.12
CA GLY A 91 -35.37 -4.68 -10.12
C GLY A 91 -35.68 -3.21 -9.92
N THR A 92 -36.95 -2.84 -9.97
CA THR A 92 -37.44 -1.48 -9.63
C THR A 92 -36.90 -1.02 -8.28
N ALA A 93 -36.52 0.26 -8.21
CA ALA A 93 -35.93 0.87 -7.02
C ALA A 93 -36.83 0.72 -5.79
N SER A 94 -36.24 0.30 -4.67
CA SER A 94 -36.93 0.09 -3.38
C SER A 94 -36.32 1.00 -2.32
N THR A 95 -37.06 1.28 -1.24
CA THR A 95 -36.57 2.18 -0.18
C THR A 95 -36.67 1.54 1.19
N LEU A 96 -35.59 1.62 1.97
CA LEU A 96 -35.56 1.21 3.37
C LEU A 96 -35.31 2.45 4.24
N SER A 97 -36.31 2.85 5.02
CA SER A 97 -36.35 4.10 5.78
C SER A 97 -36.89 3.92 7.20
N LEU A 98 -36.57 2.80 7.83
CA LEU A 98 -36.87 2.57 9.25
C LEU A 98 -35.91 3.35 10.14
N SER A 99 -36.32 3.71 11.35
CA SER A 99 -35.37 4.21 12.36
C SER A 99 -34.37 3.14 12.78
N LYS A 100 -34.83 1.90 13.03
CA LYS A 100 -33.96 0.82 13.47
C LYS A 100 -34.37 -0.54 12.90
N ILE A 101 -33.35 -1.32 12.55
CA ILE A 101 -33.43 -2.76 12.33
C ILE A 101 -32.55 -3.41 13.38
N GLN A 102 -33.12 -4.21 14.26
CA GLN A 102 -32.40 -4.89 15.33
C GLN A 102 -32.36 -6.40 15.07
N LEU A 103 -31.25 -7.05 15.38
CA LEU A 103 -31.18 -8.52 15.30
C LEU A 103 -31.71 -9.19 16.57
N GLY A 104 -32.67 -10.10 16.41
CA GLY A 104 -33.14 -11.02 17.44
C GLY A 104 -32.38 -12.36 17.43
N ALA A 105 -31.86 -12.75 16.26
CA ALA A 105 -31.00 -13.92 16.06
C ALA A 105 -29.82 -13.57 15.13
N ASN A 106 -28.86 -14.48 14.98
CA ASN A 106 -27.85 -14.35 13.92
C ASN A 106 -28.58 -14.30 12.58
N ALA A 107 -28.29 -13.29 11.76
CA ALA A 107 -29.10 -13.02 10.58
C ALA A 107 -28.28 -12.46 9.42
N THR A 108 -28.85 -12.60 8.23
CA THR A 108 -28.32 -12.02 7.00
C THR A 108 -29.25 -10.91 6.52
N ILE A 109 -28.67 -9.76 6.17
CA ILE A 109 -29.35 -8.69 5.44
C ILE A 109 -28.82 -8.71 4.01
N THR A 110 -29.66 -9.18 3.09
CA THR A 110 -29.36 -9.28 1.66
C THR A 110 -30.15 -8.23 0.90
N LEU A 111 -29.49 -7.20 0.39
CA LEU A 111 -30.15 -6.10 -0.32
C LEU A 111 -29.68 -6.00 -1.77
N ALA A 112 -30.60 -5.75 -2.69
CA ALA A 112 -30.24 -5.38 -4.05
C ALA A 112 -29.57 -4.00 -4.10
N ASN A 113 -28.77 -3.78 -5.13
CA ASN A 113 -28.16 -2.47 -5.42
C ASN A 113 -29.18 -1.36 -5.70
N THR A 114 -30.43 -1.73 -6.00
CA THR A 114 -31.54 -0.81 -6.26
C THR A 114 -32.29 -0.43 -4.98
N VAL A 115 -31.88 -0.96 -3.82
CA VAL A 115 -32.41 -0.54 -2.52
C VAL A 115 -31.68 0.71 -2.05
N SER A 116 -32.42 1.80 -1.89
CA SER A 116 -31.93 3.02 -1.26
C SER A 116 -32.15 2.92 0.25
N VAL A 117 -31.07 2.95 1.03
CA VAL A 117 -31.14 3.02 2.49
C VAL A 117 -31.06 4.49 2.90
N SER A 118 -32.10 4.98 3.58
CA SER A 118 -32.21 6.38 3.99
C SER A 118 -31.23 6.73 5.11
N SER A 119 -30.93 8.04 5.25
CA SER A 119 -30.14 8.54 6.37
C SER A 119 -30.85 8.31 7.69
N GLY A 120 -30.10 7.87 8.70
CA GLY A 120 -30.62 7.64 10.06
C GLY A 120 -31.12 6.23 10.31
N VAL A 121 -31.05 5.32 9.33
CA VAL A 121 -31.32 3.90 9.55
C VAL A 121 -30.19 3.31 10.42
N GLU A 122 -30.54 2.85 11.61
CA GLU A 122 -29.64 2.07 12.48
C GLU A 122 -29.83 0.57 12.22
N ILE A 123 -28.73 -0.17 11.99
CA ILE A 123 -28.69 -1.63 11.99
C ILE A 123 -28.00 -2.09 13.27
N ASP A 124 -28.79 -2.46 14.26
CA ASP A 124 -28.33 -2.86 15.59
C ASP A 124 -28.10 -4.37 15.65
N THR A 125 -26.84 -4.77 15.75
CA THR A 125 -26.47 -6.19 15.85
C THR A 125 -26.97 -6.84 17.13
N ASN A 126 -27.22 -6.08 18.21
CA ASN A 126 -27.73 -6.60 19.49
C ASN A 126 -26.99 -7.87 19.99
N GLY A 127 -25.67 -7.90 19.80
CA GLY A 127 -24.80 -9.03 20.17
C GLY A 127 -24.94 -10.28 19.29
N LYS A 128 -25.65 -10.20 18.16
CA LYS A 128 -25.82 -11.28 17.17
C LYS A 128 -24.93 -11.06 15.96
N ASN A 129 -24.52 -12.13 15.32
CA ASN A 129 -23.74 -12.04 14.09
C ASN A 129 -24.61 -11.49 12.96
N LEU A 130 -24.11 -10.45 12.30
CA LEU A 130 -24.70 -9.84 11.12
C LEU A 130 -23.89 -10.21 9.88
N SER A 131 -24.54 -10.79 8.88
CA SER A 131 -23.99 -10.87 7.52
C SER A 131 -24.68 -9.82 6.64
N VAL A 132 -23.92 -8.90 6.06
CA VAL A 132 -24.40 -7.95 5.06
C VAL A 132 -24.06 -8.49 3.69
N GLN A 133 -25.07 -8.65 2.84
CA GLN A 133 -24.91 -9.17 1.49
C GLN A 133 -25.63 -8.35 0.44
N THR A 134 -25.17 -8.48 -0.79
CA THR A 134 -25.92 -8.03 -1.97
C THR A 134 -26.37 -9.24 -2.78
N ASN A 135 -27.52 -9.14 -3.44
CA ASN A 135 -28.01 -10.10 -4.45
C ASN A 135 -27.95 -9.56 -5.91
N GLY A 136 -27.58 -8.28 -6.12
CA GLY A 136 -27.49 -7.66 -7.45
C GLY A 136 -26.10 -7.71 -8.07
N THR A 137 -25.98 -7.67 -9.40
CA THR A 137 -24.67 -7.66 -10.10
C THR A 137 -23.86 -6.38 -9.85
N SER A 138 -24.51 -5.29 -9.44
CA SER A 138 -23.87 -4.03 -9.02
C SER A 138 -23.73 -3.97 -7.48
N GLY A 139 -22.83 -3.12 -6.98
CA GLY A 139 -22.55 -3.00 -5.54
C GLY A 139 -23.72 -2.48 -4.69
N LEU A 140 -23.65 -2.68 -3.37
CA LEU A 140 -24.63 -2.19 -2.38
C LEU A 140 -24.13 -0.92 -1.68
N ASN A 141 -25.00 0.06 -1.48
CA ASN A 141 -24.65 1.31 -0.79
C ASN A 141 -25.35 1.42 0.57
N LEU A 142 -24.56 1.31 1.65
CA LEU A 142 -24.96 1.54 3.05
C LEU A 142 -24.25 2.76 3.66
N ALA A 143 -23.82 3.72 2.84
CA ALA A 143 -23.12 4.92 3.32
C ALA A 143 -23.93 5.75 4.33
N ASN A 144 -25.27 5.66 4.23
CA ASN A 144 -26.22 6.41 5.05
C ASN A 144 -26.71 5.65 6.30
N ALA A 145 -26.39 4.35 6.41
CA ALA A 145 -26.75 3.53 7.54
C ALA A 145 -25.64 3.55 8.61
N VAL A 146 -26.03 3.35 9.86
CA VAL A 146 -25.11 3.14 10.99
C VAL A 146 -25.28 1.73 11.50
N ILE A 147 -24.19 0.96 11.56
CA ILE A 147 -24.18 -0.37 12.19
C ILE A 147 -23.69 -0.23 13.63
N SER A 148 -24.43 -0.81 14.59
CA SER A 148 -24.18 -0.71 16.03
C SER A 148 -24.25 -2.07 16.75
N GLY A 149 -24.00 -2.09 18.07
CA GLY A 149 -24.07 -3.29 18.91
C GLY A 149 -22.78 -4.12 18.97
N SER A 150 -22.78 -5.25 19.68
CA SER A 150 -21.56 -6.04 19.96
C SER A 150 -21.35 -7.26 19.06
N GLY A 151 -22.23 -7.48 18.09
CA GLY A 151 -22.16 -8.64 17.20
C GLY A 151 -21.05 -8.55 16.16
N ASN A 152 -20.56 -9.70 15.70
CA ASN A 152 -19.61 -9.74 14.58
C ASN A 152 -20.30 -9.33 13.28
N VAL A 153 -19.57 -8.62 12.42
CA VAL A 153 -20.09 -8.14 11.14
C VAL A 153 -19.28 -8.74 10.00
N THR A 154 -19.99 -9.45 9.11
CA THR A 154 -19.41 -10.00 7.88
C THR A 154 -19.98 -9.28 6.66
N PHE A 155 -19.13 -8.72 5.82
CA PHE A 155 -19.49 -8.15 4.53
C PHE A 155 -19.21 -9.16 3.42
N GLN A 156 -20.24 -9.55 2.66
CA GLN A 156 -20.12 -10.57 1.64
C GLN A 156 -20.90 -10.24 0.37
N ALA A 157 -20.22 -10.19 -0.78
CA ALA A 157 -20.85 -9.87 -2.05
C ALA A 157 -20.56 -10.92 -3.14
N GLY A 158 -20.20 -12.16 -2.81
CA GLY A 158 -19.99 -13.22 -3.80
C GLY A 158 -18.94 -12.90 -4.90
N SER A 159 -18.84 -13.73 -5.93
CA SER A 159 -17.88 -13.54 -7.03
C SER A 159 -18.25 -12.37 -7.96
N GLY A 160 -17.27 -11.78 -8.66
CA GLY A 160 -17.50 -10.85 -9.78
C GLY A 160 -17.33 -9.35 -9.51
N SER A 161 -16.32 -8.95 -8.73
CA SER A 161 -15.99 -7.54 -8.45
C SER A 161 -17.10 -6.71 -7.78
N ARG A 162 -17.99 -7.37 -7.04
CA ARG A 162 -19.11 -6.74 -6.33
C ARG A 162 -18.63 -6.00 -5.10
N SER A 163 -19.16 -4.80 -4.87
CA SER A 163 -18.76 -3.92 -3.75
C SER A 163 -19.87 -3.70 -2.73
N ILE A 164 -19.48 -3.35 -1.51
CA ILE A 164 -20.37 -2.83 -0.47
C ILE A 164 -19.76 -1.51 0.01
N THR A 165 -20.50 -0.41 -0.06
CA THR A 165 -20.10 0.88 0.51
C THR A 165 -20.67 1.00 1.92
N VAL A 166 -19.85 1.38 2.89
CA VAL A 166 -20.28 1.56 4.29
C VAL A 166 -20.03 2.98 4.77
N GLY A 167 -20.92 3.47 5.65
CA GLY A 167 -20.79 4.78 6.29
C GLY A 167 -19.59 4.86 7.21
N GLY A 168 -19.25 6.07 7.68
CA GLY A 168 -18.11 6.30 8.57
C GLY A 168 -18.42 6.28 10.07
N ALA A 169 -19.70 6.29 10.45
CA ALA A 169 -20.12 6.46 11.84
C ALA A 169 -20.45 5.14 12.57
N ASN A 170 -20.01 3.98 12.06
CA ASN A 170 -20.38 2.70 12.66
C ASN A 170 -19.75 2.53 14.05
N THR A 171 -20.54 2.04 15.01
CA THR A 171 -20.17 1.92 16.43
C THR A 171 -20.12 0.47 16.90
N PHE A 172 -20.38 -0.50 16.03
CA PHE A 172 -20.36 -1.91 16.42
C PHE A 172 -18.97 -2.34 16.91
N THR A 173 -18.93 -3.27 17.87
CA THR A 173 -17.69 -3.67 18.55
C THR A 173 -17.21 -5.09 18.27
N GLY A 174 -18.03 -5.90 17.59
CA GLY A 174 -17.63 -7.24 17.18
C GLY A 174 -16.53 -7.24 16.11
N THR A 175 -16.00 -8.42 15.84
CA THR A 175 -14.98 -8.61 14.80
C THR A 175 -15.54 -8.32 13.41
N VAL A 176 -14.67 -7.90 12.49
CA VAL A 176 -15.04 -7.66 11.10
C VAL A 176 -14.46 -8.74 10.21
N ALA A 177 -15.29 -9.26 9.32
CA ALA A 177 -14.85 -10.07 8.19
C ALA A 177 -15.31 -9.42 6.88
N VAL A 178 -14.39 -9.25 5.93
CA VAL A 178 -14.72 -8.98 4.52
C VAL A 178 -14.56 -10.32 3.82
N ASN A 179 -15.54 -10.80 3.04
CA ASN A 179 -15.51 -12.09 2.33
C ASN A 179 -16.04 -11.93 0.90
N GLN A 180 -15.22 -12.18 -0.12
CA GLN A 180 -15.66 -12.09 -1.53
C GLN A 180 -16.35 -10.76 -1.85
N THR A 181 -15.72 -9.63 -1.54
CA THR A 181 -16.21 -8.31 -1.90
C THR A 181 -15.09 -7.28 -1.88
N ASN A 182 -15.31 -6.15 -2.56
CA ASN A 182 -14.58 -4.92 -2.31
C ASN A 182 -15.39 -4.03 -1.34
N LEU A 183 -14.95 -3.89 -0.09
CA LEU A 183 -15.57 -2.98 0.87
C LEU A 183 -15.07 -1.56 0.63
N ILE A 184 -15.97 -0.65 0.28
CA ILE A 184 -15.67 0.78 0.08
C ILE A 184 -15.96 1.52 1.38
N PHE A 185 -14.95 2.24 1.89
CA PHE A 185 -15.00 2.90 3.19
C PHE A 185 -14.55 4.37 3.10
N THR A 186 -14.97 5.17 4.07
CA THR A 186 -14.67 6.62 4.13
C THR A 186 -13.87 7.03 5.36
N THR A 187 -13.82 6.19 6.40
CA THR A 187 -13.11 6.49 7.64
C THR A 187 -12.34 5.26 8.12
N LEU A 188 -11.10 5.48 8.55
CA LEU A 188 -10.25 4.49 9.20
C LEU A 188 -9.82 5.05 10.56
N ALA A 189 -10.10 4.33 11.64
CA ALA A 189 -9.77 4.75 13.00
C ALA A 189 -9.14 3.61 13.82
N ASN A 190 -8.50 3.98 14.92
CA ASN A 190 -8.03 3.04 15.94
C ASN A 190 -9.22 2.35 16.63
N GLY A 191 -8.95 1.21 17.27
CA GLY A 191 -9.92 0.51 18.10
C GLY A 191 -10.51 1.41 19.19
N GLY A 192 -11.79 1.21 19.50
CA GLY A 192 -12.54 2.05 20.45
C GLY A 192 -13.10 3.34 19.86
N THR A 193 -12.75 3.71 18.63
CA THR A 193 -13.29 4.88 17.92
C THR A 193 -14.19 4.44 16.77
N ALA A 194 -15.36 5.08 16.62
CA ALA A 194 -16.27 4.81 15.52
C ALA A 194 -15.59 5.02 14.15
N SER A 195 -15.85 4.11 13.21
CA SER A 195 -15.29 4.15 11.86
C SER A 195 -16.13 3.32 10.91
N SER A 196 -15.73 3.25 9.64
CA SER A 196 -16.34 2.32 8.68
C SER A 196 -16.23 0.85 9.10
N PHE A 197 -15.23 0.51 9.92
CA PHE A 197 -15.01 -0.84 10.45
C PHE A 197 -15.50 -1.01 11.91
N GLY A 198 -16.35 -0.10 12.38
CA GLY A 198 -16.87 -0.11 13.75
C GLY A 198 -15.88 0.44 14.77
N ALA A 199 -16.26 0.38 16.04
CA ALA A 199 -15.48 0.79 17.21
C ALA A 199 -14.82 -0.40 17.94
N GLY A 200 -14.89 -1.61 17.38
CA GLY A 200 -14.24 -2.79 17.93
C GLY A 200 -12.72 -2.65 18.04
N THR A 201 -12.11 -3.43 18.94
CA THR A 201 -10.64 -3.49 19.11
C THR A 201 -10.01 -4.74 18.51
N GLY A 202 -10.83 -5.72 18.11
CA GLY A 202 -10.36 -6.96 17.49
C GLY A 202 -9.95 -6.79 16.02
N ASP A 203 -9.36 -7.84 15.47
CA ASP A 203 -8.85 -7.85 14.10
C ASP A 203 -9.95 -7.63 13.04
N VAL A 204 -9.52 -7.09 11.90
CA VAL A 204 -10.29 -7.07 10.66
C VAL A 204 -9.74 -8.16 9.75
N THR A 205 -10.55 -9.17 9.47
CA THR A 205 -10.15 -10.31 8.65
C THR A 205 -10.59 -10.09 7.20
N LEU A 206 -9.64 -10.18 6.28
CA LEU A 206 -9.88 -10.25 4.84
C LEU A 206 -9.98 -11.75 4.49
N ALA A 207 -11.20 -12.31 4.64
CA ALA A 207 -11.51 -13.75 4.66
C ALA A 207 -11.78 -14.38 3.28
N GLY A 208 -10.85 -15.22 2.82
CA GLY A 208 -10.77 -15.74 1.45
C GLY A 208 -11.80 -16.77 0.95
N SER A 209 -12.08 -16.67 -0.36
CA SER A 209 -12.35 -17.73 -1.34
C SER A 209 -11.49 -17.42 -2.58
N ALA A 210 -11.43 -18.26 -3.61
CA ALA A 210 -10.52 -18.16 -4.76
C ALA A 210 -10.62 -16.87 -5.63
N SER A 211 -11.42 -15.88 -5.25
CA SER A 211 -11.59 -14.59 -5.92
C SER A 211 -10.91 -13.45 -5.15
N PHE A 212 -10.49 -12.40 -5.88
CA PHE A 212 -9.92 -11.19 -5.27
C PHE A 212 -10.90 -10.52 -4.30
N MET A 213 -10.36 -10.04 -3.19
CA MET A 213 -11.09 -9.29 -2.17
C MET A 213 -10.37 -7.99 -1.89
N GLY A 214 -11.08 -6.96 -1.46
CA GLY A 214 -10.40 -5.69 -1.20
C GLY A 214 -11.12 -4.77 -0.24
N ILE A 215 -10.37 -3.78 0.22
CA ILE A 215 -10.90 -2.58 0.83
C ILE A 215 -10.44 -1.37 0.01
N THR A 216 -11.35 -0.45 -0.23
CA THR A 216 -11.07 0.78 -0.99
C THR A 216 -11.47 2.00 -0.17
N ASN A 217 -10.49 2.82 0.20
CA ASN A 217 -10.76 4.12 0.80
C ASN A 217 -11.21 5.10 -0.29
N ILE A 218 -12.27 5.85 -0.01
CA ILE A 218 -12.71 7.02 -0.79
C ILE A 218 -12.82 8.28 0.07
N GLY A 219 -12.44 8.22 1.35
CA GLY A 219 -12.52 9.33 2.29
C GLY A 219 -11.18 10.00 2.59
N ALA A 220 -11.11 10.73 3.70
CA ALA A 220 -9.97 11.59 4.05
C ALA A 220 -8.72 10.84 4.56
N GLY A 221 -8.69 9.50 4.45
CA GLY A 221 -7.64 8.67 5.02
C GLY A 221 -7.90 8.38 6.50
N GLY A 222 -6.84 8.05 7.24
CA GLY A 222 -6.92 7.76 8.66
C GLY A 222 -5.85 6.80 9.13
N SER A 223 -5.89 6.47 10.42
CA SER A 223 -4.95 5.57 11.07
C SER A 223 -5.71 4.49 11.83
N THR A 224 -5.15 3.29 11.90
CA THR A 224 -5.65 2.22 12.74
C THR A 224 -4.51 1.45 13.40
N ASP A 225 -4.73 1.08 14.66
CA ASP A 225 -3.95 0.14 15.45
C ASP A 225 -4.52 -1.28 15.39
N ARG A 226 -5.65 -1.49 14.72
CA ARG A 226 -6.26 -2.81 14.52
C ARG A 226 -5.49 -3.58 13.45
N LEU A 227 -5.34 -4.89 13.65
CA LEU A 227 -4.71 -5.74 12.67
C LEU A 227 -5.66 -6.01 11.50
N PHE A 228 -5.24 -5.67 10.29
CA PHE A 228 -5.86 -6.12 9.05
C PHE A 228 -5.09 -7.34 8.57
N LYS A 229 -5.74 -8.51 8.58
CA LYS A 229 -5.09 -9.79 8.27
C LYS A 229 -5.79 -10.53 7.15
N GLY A 230 -5.00 -11.14 6.30
CA GLY A 230 -5.46 -12.16 5.38
C GLY A 230 -5.78 -13.48 6.10
N ASN A 231 -6.65 -14.28 5.49
CA ASN A 231 -6.94 -15.64 5.95
C ASN A 231 -5.94 -16.65 5.36
N THR A 232 -6.40 -17.87 5.02
CA THR A 232 -5.57 -19.00 4.58
C THR A 232 -5.42 -19.13 3.05
N THR A 233 -6.38 -18.64 2.25
CA THR A 233 -6.37 -18.78 0.77
C THR A 233 -6.83 -17.51 0.06
N GLY A 234 -6.34 -17.27 -1.16
CA GLY A 234 -6.80 -16.17 -2.03
C GLY A 234 -5.84 -14.98 -2.08
N SER A 235 -6.40 -13.80 -2.35
CA SER A 235 -5.67 -12.54 -2.46
C SER A 235 -6.52 -11.40 -1.89
N ALA A 236 -5.90 -10.46 -1.18
CA ALA A 236 -6.55 -9.25 -0.72
C ALA A 236 -5.87 -7.99 -1.26
N GLY A 237 -6.65 -6.94 -1.49
CA GLY A 237 -6.17 -5.63 -1.90
C GLY A 237 -6.54 -4.51 -0.95
N ILE A 238 -5.62 -3.58 -0.75
CA ILE A 238 -5.87 -2.33 -0.03
C ILE A 238 -5.61 -1.18 -0.99
N THR A 239 -6.66 -0.43 -1.29
CA THR A 239 -6.64 0.64 -2.29
C THR A 239 -6.96 1.97 -1.63
N ASN A 240 -6.11 2.97 -1.79
CA ASN A 240 -6.40 4.33 -1.36
C ASN A 240 -6.76 5.24 -2.56
N ASN A 241 -8.06 5.45 -2.78
CA ASN A 241 -8.59 6.42 -3.76
C ASN A 241 -9.17 7.67 -3.07
N GLY A 242 -8.86 7.85 -1.79
CA GLY A 242 -9.31 8.98 -1.00
C GLY A 242 -8.43 10.21 -1.15
N THR A 243 -8.58 11.14 -0.21
CA THR A 243 -7.90 12.44 -0.20
C THR A 243 -6.81 12.57 0.86
N GLY A 244 -6.60 11.54 1.69
CA GLY A 244 -5.55 11.50 2.70
C GLY A 244 -4.94 10.11 2.87
N ALA A 245 -3.81 10.04 3.57
CA ALA A 245 -3.04 8.81 3.75
C ALA A 245 -3.75 7.80 4.64
N LEU A 246 -3.52 6.51 4.38
CA LEU A 246 -3.91 5.40 5.26
C LEU A 246 -2.71 4.91 6.05
N HIS A 247 -2.87 4.74 7.35
CA HIS A 247 -1.83 4.18 8.23
C HIS A 247 -2.35 2.93 8.94
N PHE A 248 -1.89 1.75 8.49
CA PHE A 248 -2.10 0.48 9.15
C PHE A 248 -0.90 0.19 10.06
N ASN A 249 -0.99 0.59 11.32
CA ASN A 249 0.16 0.65 12.24
C ASN A 249 0.36 -0.61 13.07
N ASN A 250 -0.55 -1.59 12.98
CA ASN A 250 -0.41 -2.85 13.70
C ASN A 250 0.72 -3.70 13.09
N THR A 251 1.69 -4.10 13.92
CA THR A 251 2.87 -4.88 13.53
C THR A 251 2.68 -6.40 13.63
N GLY A 252 1.45 -6.86 13.90
CA GLY A 252 1.08 -8.26 13.90
C GLY A 252 1.22 -8.93 12.52
N THR A 253 0.97 -10.23 12.46
CA THR A 253 1.09 -11.01 11.23
C THR A 253 -0.13 -10.77 10.32
N TYR A 254 0.11 -10.26 9.11
CA TYR A 254 -0.92 -10.16 8.07
C TYR A 254 -1.39 -11.54 7.61
N GLY A 255 -0.47 -12.49 7.42
CA GLY A 255 -0.78 -13.85 6.94
C GLY A 255 0.00 -14.23 5.69
N SER A 256 -0.48 -15.25 4.98
CA SER A 256 0.21 -15.93 3.87
C SER A 256 -0.48 -15.82 2.51
N ILE A 257 -1.52 -15.01 2.39
CA ILE A 257 -2.21 -14.75 1.11
C ILE A 257 -1.54 -13.61 0.35
N ALA A 258 -1.77 -13.53 -0.95
CA ALA A 258 -1.29 -12.40 -1.75
C ALA A 258 -1.87 -11.06 -1.25
N LEU A 259 -1.05 -10.03 -1.18
CA LEU A 259 -1.42 -8.67 -0.83
C LEU A 259 -1.16 -7.72 -2.01
N SER A 260 -2.20 -7.00 -2.44
CA SER A 260 -2.07 -5.93 -3.41
C SER A 260 -2.26 -4.57 -2.73
N LEU A 261 -1.25 -3.71 -2.78
CA LEU A 261 -1.32 -2.34 -2.30
C LEU A 261 -1.46 -1.39 -3.51
N GLY A 262 -2.40 -0.46 -3.46
CA GLY A 262 -2.53 0.52 -4.52
C GLY A 262 -3.47 1.68 -4.25
N GLY A 263 -4.04 2.20 -5.32
CA GLY A 263 -4.92 3.37 -5.32
C GLY A 263 -4.29 4.61 -5.94
N THR A 264 -5.12 5.63 -6.10
CA THR A 264 -4.81 6.87 -6.83
C THR A 264 -4.29 8.01 -5.95
N TYR A 265 -4.29 7.86 -4.63
CA TYR A 265 -3.82 8.91 -3.71
C TYR A 265 -2.29 9.12 -3.79
N THR A 266 -1.87 10.28 -4.30
CA THR A 266 -0.45 10.65 -4.51
C THR A 266 0.10 11.65 -3.49
N GLY A 267 -0.60 11.85 -2.35
CA GLY A 267 -0.14 12.72 -1.28
C GLY A 267 0.90 12.05 -0.39
N ALA A 268 0.70 12.13 0.94
CA ALA A 268 1.61 11.50 1.89
C ALA A 268 1.65 9.96 1.74
N THR A 269 2.75 9.35 2.15
CA THR A 269 2.94 7.89 2.05
C THR A 269 1.89 7.13 2.87
N ASN A 270 1.25 6.12 2.26
CA ASN A 270 0.42 5.15 2.99
C ASN A 270 1.32 4.16 3.72
N THR A 271 0.96 3.73 4.92
CA THR A 271 1.77 2.82 5.74
C THR A 271 1.09 1.46 5.90
N PHE A 272 1.86 0.39 5.70
CA PHE A 272 1.47 -0.97 6.04
C PHE A 272 2.56 -1.61 6.93
N ALA A 273 2.30 -1.65 8.24
CA ALA A 273 3.28 -2.09 9.24
C ALA A 273 3.20 -3.58 9.59
N SER A 274 2.17 -4.29 9.13
CA SER A 274 1.98 -5.70 9.44
C SER A 274 3.00 -6.61 8.74
N VAL A 275 3.40 -7.68 9.41
CA VAL A 275 4.38 -8.65 8.88
C VAL A 275 3.69 -9.58 7.88
N ILE A 276 4.16 -9.57 6.64
CA ILE A 276 3.74 -10.50 5.59
C ILE A 276 4.64 -11.74 5.65
N THR A 277 4.04 -12.94 5.62
CA THR A 277 4.73 -14.22 5.89
C THR A 277 4.35 -15.30 4.89
N GLY A 278 5.01 -16.46 4.95
CA GLY A 278 4.63 -17.65 4.17
C GLY A 278 4.77 -17.45 2.65
N ALA A 279 3.90 -18.09 1.87
CA ALA A 279 3.97 -18.04 0.41
C ALA A 279 3.30 -16.79 -0.22
N ALA A 280 3.01 -15.75 0.58
CA ALA A 280 2.37 -14.54 0.09
C ALA A 280 3.20 -13.83 -0.99
N THR A 281 2.52 -13.23 -1.97
CA THR A 281 3.12 -12.26 -2.90
C THR A 281 2.73 -10.85 -2.49
N LEU A 282 3.62 -9.87 -2.72
CA LEU A 282 3.33 -8.45 -2.53
C LEU A 282 3.28 -7.75 -3.89
N ASN A 283 2.13 -7.20 -4.26
CA ASN A 283 1.94 -6.44 -5.50
C ASN A 283 1.69 -4.97 -5.16
N LYS A 284 2.57 -4.07 -5.60
CA LYS A 284 2.37 -2.63 -5.55
C LYS A 284 1.93 -2.12 -6.92
N ALA A 285 0.71 -1.59 -7.00
CA ALA A 285 0.12 -1.04 -8.21
C ALA A 285 -0.53 0.33 -7.96
N GLY A 286 -1.03 0.99 -9.01
CA GLY A 286 -1.62 2.34 -8.91
C GLY A 286 -0.59 3.44 -8.60
N THR A 287 -1.00 4.70 -8.64
CA THR A 287 -0.08 5.86 -8.54
C THR A 287 0.41 6.16 -7.14
N SER A 288 -0.25 5.63 -6.11
CA SER A 288 0.09 5.88 -4.69
C SER A 288 1.49 5.42 -4.27
N THR A 289 1.96 5.96 -3.15
CA THR A 289 3.14 5.45 -2.43
C THR A 289 2.70 4.62 -1.23
N TRP A 290 3.28 3.43 -1.08
CA TRP A 290 3.07 2.55 0.06
C TRP A 290 4.39 2.20 0.72
N LEU A 291 4.47 2.40 2.04
CA LEU A 291 5.58 2.05 2.90
C LEU A 291 5.31 0.72 3.58
N ILE A 292 6.27 -0.20 3.48
CA ILE A 292 6.37 -1.38 4.33
C ILE A 292 7.47 -1.17 5.37
N THR A 293 7.14 -1.23 6.66
CA THR A 293 8.10 -1.05 7.77
C THR A 293 8.48 -2.37 8.46
N ALA A 294 7.70 -3.43 8.23
CA ALA A 294 7.91 -4.71 8.88
C ALA A 294 9.14 -5.46 8.32
N ALA A 295 9.73 -6.32 9.15
CA ALA A 295 10.68 -7.33 8.68
C ALA A 295 9.90 -8.49 8.06
N ASN A 296 9.66 -8.41 6.76
CA ASN A 296 8.84 -9.39 6.05
C ASN A 296 9.60 -10.69 5.78
N THR A 297 8.89 -11.82 5.81
CA THR A 297 9.45 -13.17 5.63
C THR A 297 8.74 -14.00 4.57
N TYR A 298 7.88 -13.37 3.76
CA TYR A 298 7.22 -14.07 2.67
C TYR A 298 8.20 -14.49 1.57
N SER A 299 7.92 -15.62 0.93
CA SER A 299 8.76 -16.21 -0.12
C SER A 299 8.20 -15.98 -1.52
N GLY A 300 6.98 -15.48 -1.66
CA GLY A 300 6.42 -15.10 -2.95
C GLY A 300 7.06 -13.81 -3.48
N THR A 301 6.78 -13.51 -4.75
CA THR A 301 7.37 -12.35 -5.44
C THR A 301 6.91 -11.02 -4.86
N THR A 302 7.78 -10.02 -4.93
CA THR A 302 7.41 -8.61 -4.80
C THR A 302 7.37 -7.99 -6.20
N ALA A 303 6.22 -7.46 -6.63
CA ALA A 303 6.08 -6.82 -7.94
C ALA A 303 5.63 -5.37 -7.76
N VAL A 304 6.39 -4.42 -8.29
CA VAL A 304 6.05 -3.00 -8.37
C VAL A 304 5.71 -2.68 -9.83
N THR A 305 4.43 -2.47 -10.10
CA THR A 305 3.87 -2.24 -11.45
C THR A 305 3.25 -0.86 -11.62
N GLY A 306 3.24 -0.03 -10.56
CA GLY A 306 2.87 1.37 -10.62
C GLY A 306 3.15 2.10 -9.31
N GLY A 307 3.33 3.42 -9.38
CA GLY A 307 3.57 4.27 -8.21
C GLY A 307 4.86 3.87 -7.49
N ALA A 308 4.86 3.97 -6.16
CA ALA A 308 6.09 3.80 -5.38
C ALA A 308 5.94 2.78 -4.22
N LEU A 309 6.85 1.80 -4.15
CA LEU A 309 7.01 0.94 -2.97
C LEU A 309 8.20 1.45 -2.15
N GLN A 310 7.93 2.04 -0.99
CA GLN A 310 8.97 2.40 -0.03
C GLN A 310 9.27 1.19 0.87
N VAL A 311 10.48 0.69 0.79
CA VAL A 311 10.99 -0.41 1.62
C VAL A 311 11.73 0.20 2.79
N GLY A 312 11.10 0.13 3.95
CA GLY A 312 11.64 0.61 5.20
C GLY A 312 11.62 2.12 5.39
N ASN A 313 11.84 2.51 6.65
CA ASN A 313 11.91 3.88 7.12
C ASN A 313 12.92 3.95 8.27
N ASN A 314 13.83 4.91 8.23
CA ASN A 314 14.96 5.04 9.15
C ASN A 314 15.79 3.74 9.29
N GLY A 315 16.06 3.06 8.19
CA GLY A 315 16.84 1.82 8.18
C GLY A 315 16.07 0.55 8.52
N ALA A 316 14.79 0.66 8.92
CA ALA A 316 13.99 -0.47 9.40
C ALA A 316 12.92 -0.88 8.38
N GLY A 317 12.94 -2.15 8.00
CA GLY A 317 11.94 -2.78 7.13
C GLY A 317 12.59 -3.56 5.99
N THR A 318 11.97 -4.67 5.58
CA THR A 318 12.52 -5.53 4.53
C THR A 318 11.44 -6.01 3.58
N THR A 319 11.78 -6.29 2.33
CA THR A 319 10.94 -7.16 1.48
C THR A 319 11.03 -8.61 1.96
N GLY A 320 10.23 -9.48 1.34
CA GLY A 320 10.40 -10.93 1.44
C GLY A 320 11.59 -11.44 0.61
N THR A 321 11.76 -12.76 0.57
CA THR A 321 12.88 -13.44 -0.09
C THR A 321 12.60 -13.79 -1.55
N GLY A 322 11.35 -13.78 -1.99
CA GLY A 322 11.02 -14.03 -3.40
C GLY A 322 11.54 -12.94 -4.32
N ALA A 323 11.64 -13.23 -5.62
CA ALA A 323 12.13 -12.27 -6.61
C ALA A 323 11.41 -10.92 -6.52
N VAL A 324 12.18 -9.83 -6.65
CA VAL A 324 11.68 -8.45 -6.60
C VAL A 324 11.77 -7.85 -8.00
N SER A 325 10.65 -7.38 -8.55
CA SER A 325 10.60 -6.72 -9.85
C SER A 325 9.99 -5.33 -9.75
N VAL A 326 10.59 -4.38 -10.47
CA VAL A 326 10.05 -3.04 -10.72
C VAL A 326 9.85 -2.91 -12.22
N SER A 327 8.62 -2.63 -12.63
CA SER A 327 8.18 -2.69 -14.02
C SER A 327 7.19 -1.58 -14.33
N ASN A 328 7.03 -1.27 -15.61
CA ASN A 328 6.29 -0.10 -16.14
C ASN A 328 6.97 1.23 -15.84
N THR A 329 7.00 2.10 -16.86
CA THR A 329 7.60 3.42 -16.77
C THR A 329 6.99 4.22 -15.61
N GLY A 330 7.86 4.83 -14.81
CA GLY A 330 7.48 5.65 -13.64
C GLY A 330 7.30 4.87 -12.33
N SER A 331 7.25 3.54 -12.35
CA SER A 331 7.26 2.74 -11.12
C SER A 331 8.57 2.94 -10.35
N THR A 332 8.47 3.05 -9.03
CA THR A 332 9.61 3.41 -8.17
C THR A 332 9.74 2.44 -7.00
N ILE A 333 10.97 2.02 -6.71
CA ILE A 333 11.34 1.46 -5.42
C ILE A 333 12.21 2.47 -4.68
N LEU A 334 11.90 2.71 -3.40
CA LEU A 334 12.60 3.68 -2.57
C LEU A 334 12.73 3.20 -1.13
N GLY A 335 13.32 4.01 -0.26
CA GLY A 335 13.42 3.77 1.17
C GLY A 335 14.84 3.61 1.68
N THR A 336 14.93 3.30 2.96
CA THR A 336 16.19 3.04 3.68
C THR A 336 16.33 1.61 4.18
N GLY A 337 15.40 0.73 3.80
CA GLY A 337 15.35 -0.66 4.26
C GLY A 337 16.18 -1.63 3.39
N VAL A 338 15.82 -2.92 3.50
CA VAL A 338 16.51 -4.01 2.82
C VAL A 338 15.62 -4.70 1.79
N VAL A 339 16.08 -4.74 0.54
CA VAL A 339 15.50 -5.53 -0.55
C VAL A 339 16.17 -6.91 -0.55
N ARG A 340 15.40 -7.96 -0.28
CA ARG A 340 15.90 -9.31 -0.01
C ARG A 340 15.63 -10.37 -1.09
N GLY A 341 15.12 -9.96 -2.24
CA GLY A 341 14.75 -10.90 -3.28
C GLY A 341 15.93 -11.76 -3.77
N THR A 342 15.66 -13.02 -4.09
CA THR A 342 16.64 -13.91 -4.75
C THR A 342 17.20 -13.31 -6.04
N THR A 343 16.39 -12.52 -6.74
CA THR A 343 16.79 -11.63 -7.83
C THR A 343 16.11 -10.27 -7.64
N PHE A 344 16.75 -9.23 -8.17
CA PHE A 344 16.18 -7.89 -8.29
C PHE A 344 16.21 -7.46 -9.76
N THR A 345 15.08 -7.04 -10.31
CA THR A 345 14.99 -6.58 -11.70
C THR A 345 14.25 -5.26 -11.75
N ALA A 346 14.96 -4.17 -12.07
CA ALA A 346 14.37 -2.87 -12.33
C ALA A 346 14.41 -2.58 -13.84
N ALA A 347 13.25 -2.57 -14.47
CA ALA A 347 13.13 -2.41 -15.92
C ALA A 347 13.44 -0.96 -16.38
N SER A 348 13.67 -0.80 -17.67
CA SER A 348 13.82 0.51 -18.31
C SER A 348 12.67 1.45 -17.98
N GLY A 349 12.98 2.71 -17.70
CA GLY A 349 12.00 3.75 -17.37
C GLY A 349 11.41 3.68 -15.96
N THR A 350 11.80 2.68 -15.15
CA THR A 350 11.50 2.65 -13.70
C THR A 350 12.51 3.48 -12.91
N ASN A 351 12.28 3.68 -11.61
CA ASN A 351 13.17 4.46 -10.75
C ASN A 351 13.62 3.68 -9.51
N ILE A 352 14.86 3.91 -9.09
CA ILE A 352 15.40 3.53 -7.78
C ILE A 352 15.83 4.80 -7.06
N ARG A 353 15.33 5.01 -5.85
CA ARG A 353 15.60 6.20 -5.03
C ARG A 353 15.85 5.81 -3.58
N PRO A 354 17.11 5.69 -3.11
CA PRO A 354 17.36 5.62 -1.68
C PRO A 354 16.73 6.83 -0.96
N GLY A 355 16.32 6.63 0.29
CA GLY A 355 15.67 7.68 1.08
C GLY A 355 14.20 7.43 1.41
N ASP A 356 13.74 8.00 2.52
CA ASP A 356 12.40 7.74 3.08
C ASP A 356 11.27 8.60 2.48
N SER A 357 11.54 9.29 1.38
CA SER A 357 10.57 9.98 0.57
C SER A 357 11.09 10.19 -0.85
N VAL A 358 10.25 10.71 -1.74
CA VAL A 358 10.66 11.06 -3.10
C VAL A 358 11.37 12.43 -3.19
N ALA A 359 11.63 13.10 -2.06
CA ALA A 359 12.39 14.35 -2.06
C ALA A 359 13.89 14.07 -2.18
N ASP A 360 14.61 14.80 -3.03
CA ASP A 360 16.06 14.60 -3.22
C ASP A 360 16.90 15.01 -1.99
N SER A 361 16.29 15.72 -1.02
CA SER A 361 16.88 16.00 0.29
C SER A 361 16.71 14.88 1.30
N SER A 362 15.94 13.84 0.96
CA SER A 362 15.61 12.73 1.86
C SER A 362 16.70 11.67 1.83
N HIS A 363 17.91 12.00 2.26
CA HIS A 363 19.06 11.11 2.09
C HIS A 363 18.95 9.79 2.85
N GLY A 364 19.37 8.70 2.22
CA GLY A 364 19.34 7.40 2.85
C GLY A 364 20.13 6.30 2.13
N THR A 365 20.25 5.15 2.78
CA THR A 365 20.89 3.97 2.18
C THR A 365 19.84 2.90 1.87
N LEU A 366 19.66 2.55 0.60
CA LEU A 366 18.86 1.39 0.20
C LEU A 366 19.79 0.18 0.05
N THR A 367 19.48 -0.88 0.78
CA THR A 367 20.35 -2.06 0.86
C THR A 367 19.75 -3.23 0.11
N PHE A 368 20.56 -3.94 -0.66
CA PHE A 368 20.22 -5.19 -1.32
C PHE A 368 20.94 -6.33 -0.60
N THR A 369 20.19 -7.28 -0.04
CA THR A 369 20.72 -8.44 0.70
C THR A 369 19.99 -9.69 0.22
N PRO A 370 20.44 -10.33 -0.87
CA PRO A 370 19.69 -11.39 -1.53
C PRO A 370 19.51 -12.61 -0.62
N ALA A 371 18.39 -13.34 -0.73
CA ALA A 371 18.17 -14.50 0.14
C ALA A 371 19.13 -15.68 -0.09
N THR A 372 19.66 -15.86 -1.31
CA THR A 372 20.53 -17.00 -1.67
C THR A 372 21.63 -16.58 -2.65
N ALA A 373 22.84 -17.12 -2.48
CA ALA A 373 24.02 -16.82 -3.27
C ALA A 373 24.14 -17.53 -4.62
N SER A 374 25.01 -16.92 -5.45
CA SER A 374 25.76 -17.44 -6.60
C SER A 374 24.94 -18.04 -7.75
N GLY A 375 24.72 -17.23 -8.78
CA GLY A 375 24.00 -17.57 -10.02
C GLY A 375 22.86 -16.61 -10.34
N SER A 376 22.30 -15.98 -9.31
CA SER A 376 21.31 -14.91 -9.47
C SER A 376 21.97 -13.62 -9.97
N THR A 377 21.45 -13.09 -11.06
CA THR A 377 21.82 -11.77 -11.59
C THR A 377 20.76 -10.76 -11.19
N HIS A 378 21.20 -9.69 -10.54
CA HIS A 378 20.41 -8.47 -10.40
C HIS A 378 20.54 -7.66 -11.69
N SER A 379 19.45 -7.10 -12.17
CA SER A 379 19.44 -6.26 -13.37
C SER A 379 18.84 -4.91 -13.03
N ILE A 380 19.64 -3.86 -13.20
CA ILE A 380 19.26 -2.47 -12.95
C ILE A 380 19.32 -1.74 -14.28
N GLN A 381 18.18 -1.63 -14.94
CA GLN A 381 18.00 -0.86 -16.18
C GLN A 381 17.21 0.44 -15.94
N SER A 382 16.97 0.77 -14.68
CA SER A 382 16.17 1.91 -14.24
C SER A 382 16.92 3.23 -14.30
N ASN A 383 16.21 4.32 -14.03
CA ASN A 383 16.80 5.57 -13.57
C ASN A 383 17.18 5.40 -12.09
N VAL A 384 18.46 5.46 -11.77
CA VAL A 384 18.95 5.50 -10.38
C VAL A 384 19.16 6.95 -10.01
N ILE A 385 18.45 7.44 -8.99
CA ILE A 385 18.46 8.84 -8.59
C ILE A 385 18.99 8.94 -7.17
N LEU A 386 20.09 9.69 -7.01
CA LEU A 386 20.82 9.84 -5.74
C LEU A 386 20.95 11.33 -5.40
N GLY A 387 20.26 11.77 -4.36
CA GLY A 387 20.38 13.12 -3.80
C GLY A 387 21.67 13.30 -3.00
N ILE A 388 22.31 14.46 -3.12
CA ILE A 388 23.52 14.81 -2.37
C ILE A 388 23.40 16.20 -1.75
N SER A 389 23.85 16.35 -0.51
CA SER A 389 24.06 17.64 0.15
C SER A 389 25.45 17.76 0.80
N GLY A 390 26.19 16.65 0.92
CA GLY A 390 27.55 16.63 1.44
C GLY A 390 28.29 15.34 1.13
N ALA A 391 29.62 15.41 1.25
CA ALA A 391 30.53 14.29 1.01
C ALA A 391 30.40 13.16 2.05
N THR A 392 30.88 11.98 1.69
CA THR A 392 31.21 10.90 2.67
C THR A 392 32.42 11.30 3.49
N SER A 393 33.42 11.85 2.84
CA SER A 393 34.68 12.27 3.45
C SER A 393 35.37 13.29 2.55
N LYS A 394 36.28 14.07 3.13
CA LYS A 394 37.12 15.01 2.39
C LYS A 394 38.58 14.58 2.49
N LEU A 395 39.17 14.19 1.37
CA LEU A 395 40.57 13.77 1.31
C LEU A 395 41.50 14.96 1.22
N ASP A 396 42.59 14.92 1.98
CA ASP A 396 43.74 15.79 1.75
C ASP A 396 44.63 15.16 0.67
N LEU A 397 44.62 15.77 -0.50
CA LEU A 397 45.37 15.32 -1.67
C LEU A 397 46.61 16.18 -1.92
N THR A 398 47.09 16.91 -0.90
CA THR A 398 48.28 17.74 -1.02
C THR A 398 49.52 16.90 -1.35
N GLY A 399 50.18 17.20 -2.47
CA GLY A 399 51.37 16.46 -2.92
C GLY A 399 51.05 15.13 -3.60
N ILE A 400 49.79 14.73 -3.64
CA ILE A 400 49.33 13.53 -4.33
C ILE A 400 49.03 13.86 -5.80
N THR A 401 49.55 13.03 -6.70
CA THR A 401 49.23 13.16 -8.13
C THR A 401 47.89 12.50 -8.41
N ILE A 402 46.94 13.26 -8.95
CA ILE A 402 45.61 12.74 -9.33
C ILE A 402 45.76 11.64 -10.37
N GLY A 403 45.02 10.54 -10.19
CA GLY A 403 45.10 9.33 -11.03
C GLY A 403 46.28 8.40 -10.72
N SER A 404 47.15 8.75 -9.76
CA SER A 404 48.21 7.84 -9.29
C SER A 404 47.64 6.64 -8.52
N ALA A 405 48.45 5.59 -8.34
CA ALA A 405 48.03 4.43 -7.57
C ALA A 405 47.70 4.77 -6.09
N GLU A 406 48.44 5.71 -5.50
CA GLU A 406 48.19 6.21 -4.14
C GLU A 406 46.85 6.96 -4.08
N TYR A 407 46.62 7.87 -5.03
CA TYR A 407 45.33 8.56 -5.17
C TYR A 407 44.17 7.58 -5.29
N ASN A 408 44.27 6.60 -6.19
CA ASN A 408 43.23 5.60 -6.41
C ASN A 408 42.93 4.83 -5.11
N ALA A 409 43.97 4.37 -4.40
CA ALA A 409 43.81 3.66 -3.14
C ALA A 409 43.17 4.52 -2.03
N MET A 410 43.51 5.82 -1.97
CA MET A 410 42.87 6.75 -1.04
C MET A 410 41.38 6.94 -1.34
N VAL A 411 41.02 7.10 -2.62
CA VAL A 411 39.62 7.24 -3.05
C VAL A 411 38.85 5.94 -2.81
N ASP A 412 39.40 4.79 -3.17
CA ASP A 412 38.76 3.48 -2.95
C ASP A 412 38.55 3.17 -1.46
N GLY A 413 39.46 3.63 -0.60
CA GLY A 413 39.39 3.43 0.84
C GLY A 413 38.28 4.22 1.54
N VAL A 414 37.68 5.22 0.89
CA VAL A 414 36.53 5.93 1.43
C VAL A 414 35.32 5.00 1.44
N SER A 415 34.75 4.80 2.61
CA SER A 415 33.58 3.96 2.83
C SER A 415 32.65 4.61 3.86
N GLY A 416 31.43 4.09 4.00
CA GLY A 416 30.44 4.62 4.93
C GLY A 416 29.43 5.56 4.27
N VAL A 417 28.70 6.29 5.10
CA VAL A 417 27.61 7.17 4.70
C VAL A 417 28.00 8.63 4.94
N GLY A 418 27.40 9.54 4.19
CA GLY A 418 27.45 10.98 4.45
C GLY A 418 26.08 11.60 4.21
N ALA A 419 26.04 12.90 3.92
CA ALA A 419 24.78 13.60 3.63
C ALA A 419 24.37 13.41 2.17
N HIS A 420 24.15 12.15 1.76
CA HIS A 420 23.78 11.74 0.42
C HIS A 420 23.09 10.38 0.40
N ASP A 421 22.41 10.09 -0.69
CA ASP A 421 21.86 8.79 -1.01
C ASP A 421 22.94 7.78 -1.37
N ARG A 422 22.71 6.52 -0.99
CA ARG A 422 23.61 5.40 -1.28
C ARG A 422 22.85 4.11 -1.59
N ILE A 423 23.41 3.30 -2.49
CA ILE A 423 22.98 1.92 -2.73
C ILE A 423 24.05 0.96 -2.22
N VAL A 424 23.65 -0.07 -1.51
CA VAL A 424 24.59 -1.08 -0.98
C VAL A 424 24.19 -2.48 -1.43
N PHE A 425 25.17 -3.25 -1.91
CA PHE A 425 25.02 -4.68 -2.16
C PHE A 425 25.75 -5.46 -1.07
N ASN A 426 24.99 -6.14 -0.21
CA ASN A 426 25.51 -7.00 0.84
C ASN A 426 25.69 -8.44 0.34
N ASN A 427 26.42 -9.23 1.13
CA ASN A 427 26.38 -10.68 0.98
C ASN A 427 24.95 -11.20 1.16
N PRO A 428 24.58 -12.26 0.42
CA PRO A 428 23.30 -12.91 0.59
C PRO A 428 23.19 -13.60 1.96
N ASP A 429 21.97 -13.86 2.40
CA ASP A 429 21.71 -14.54 3.68
C ASP A 429 22.37 -15.94 3.74
N ALA A 430 22.53 -16.59 2.59
CA ALA A 430 23.25 -17.84 2.44
C ALA A 430 24.19 -17.82 1.22
N GLY A 431 25.50 -17.83 1.48
CA GLY A 431 26.59 -17.96 0.50
C GLY A 431 27.33 -16.64 0.22
N THR A 432 27.96 -16.49 -0.95
CA THR A 432 28.86 -15.35 -1.27
C THR A 432 28.37 -14.57 -2.48
N GLY A 433 28.12 -13.27 -2.26
CA GLY A 433 27.80 -12.25 -3.25
C GLY A 433 26.67 -12.52 -4.25
N CYS A 434 26.50 -11.58 -5.18
CA CYS A 434 25.59 -11.68 -6.32
C CYS A 434 26.21 -11.08 -7.60
N ASN A 435 25.63 -11.40 -8.76
CA ASN A 435 26.00 -10.77 -10.02
C ASN A 435 25.12 -9.55 -10.26
N LEU A 436 25.65 -8.51 -10.90
CA LEU A 436 24.92 -7.30 -11.26
C LEU A 436 25.13 -6.95 -12.74
N ASP A 437 24.03 -6.80 -13.47
CA ASP A 437 23.96 -6.06 -14.73
C ASP A 437 23.47 -4.63 -14.42
N PHE A 438 24.35 -3.65 -14.61
CA PHE A 438 24.05 -2.24 -14.33
C PHE A 438 24.02 -1.44 -15.64
N ILE A 439 22.85 -0.92 -16.00
CA ILE A 439 22.61 -0.05 -17.15
C ILE A 439 23.23 -0.66 -18.44
N THR A 440 23.06 -1.98 -18.64
CA THR A 440 23.66 -2.68 -19.80
C THR A 440 22.97 -2.43 -21.14
N VAL A 441 21.77 -1.84 -21.15
CA VAL A 441 20.95 -1.63 -22.35
C VAL A 441 20.33 -0.23 -22.35
N THR A 442 19.60 0.09 -21.29
CA THR A 442 18.96 1.39 -21.05
C THR A 442 18.97 1.66 -19.55
N GLY A 443 18.87 2.94 -19.17
CA GLY A 443 18.92 3.41 -17.78
C GLY A 443 19.70 4.73 -17.69
N LYS A 444 19.66 5.35 -16.51
CA LYS A 444 20.42 6.58 -16.23
C LYS A 444 20.79 6.64 -14.75
N LEU A 445 22.03 6.95 -14.44
CA LEU A 445 22.45 7.35 -13.10
C LEU A 445 22.41 8.88 -13.01
N THR A 446 21.57 9.41 -12.13
CA THR A 446 21.46 10.83 -11.86
C THR A 446 21.83 11.12 -10.42
N VAL A 447 22.83 11.98 -10.24
CA VAL A 447 23.19 12.53 -8.94
C VAL A 447 22.64 13.95 -8.86
N VAL A 448 21.71 14.18 -7.93
CA VAL A 448 20.98 15.45 -7.81
C VAL A 448 21.56 16.25 -6.65
N SER A 449 21.94 17.51 -6.89
CA SER A 449 22.27 18.41 -5.78
C SER A 449 21.01 18.85 -5.05
N SER A 450 20.92 18.51 -3.76
CA SER A 450 19.90 18.97 -2.84
C SER A 450 20.51 19.96 -1.83
N GLY A 451 21.33 20.89 -2.31
CA GLY A 451 22.08 21.86 -1.49
C GLY A 451 23.57 21.54 -1.31
N TYR A 452 24.15 20.71 -2.18
CA TYR A 452 25.57 20.37 -2.14
C TYR A 452 26.44 21.57 -2.51
N ASN A 453 27.43 21.88 -1.66
CA ASN A 453 28.42 22.91 -1.90
C ASN A 453 29.81 22.26 -2.11
N PRO A 454 30.27 22.12 -3.36
CA PRO A 454 31.45 21.32 -3.70
C PRO A 454 32.74 21.89 -3.11
N ALA A 455 33.59 21.02 -2.59
CA ALA A 455 34.95 21.34 -2.19
C ALA A 455 35.97 20.34 -2.74
N TYR A 456 37.21 20.82 -2.92
CA TYR A 456 38.32 19.96 -3.32
C TYR A 456 38.52 18.80 -2.35
N GLY A 457 38.60 17.58 -2.89
CA GLY A 457 38.82 16.36 -2.13
C GLY A 457 37.53 15.74 -1.58
N ASP A 458 36.36 16.33 -1.84
CA ASP A 458 35.07 15.74 -1.45
C ASP A 458 34.86 14.42 -2.20
N VAL A 459 34.80 13.32 -1.45
CA VAL A 459 34.49 11.98 -1.95
C VAL A 459 33.07 11.60 -1.56
N ILE A 460 32.30 11.14 -2.52
CA ILE A 460 30.93 10.67 -2.33
C ILE A 460 30.87 9.18 -2.69
N ASN A 461 30.49 8.36 -1.72
CA ASN A 461 30.28 6.93 -1.84
C ASN A 461 28.84 6.65 -2.26
N LEU A 462 28.61 6.63 -3.57
CA LEU A 462 27.28 6.50 -4.15
C LEU A 462 26.78 5.05 -4.12
N MET A 463 27.67 4.09 -4.36
CA MET A 463 27.33 2.67 -4.45
C MET A 463 28.41 1.79 -3.84
N ASP A 464 28.03 0.66 -3.26
CA ASP A 464 28.99 -0.30 -2.69
C ASP A 464 28.98 -1.62 -3.46
N TRP A 465 30.09 -1.88 -4.16
CA TRP A 465 30.28 -3.08 -4.99
C TRP A 465 31.00 -4.22 -4.27
N SER A 466 31.43 -4.02 -3.02
CA SER A 466 32.42 -4.89 -2.35
C SER A 466 31.99 -6.35 -2.23
N ASN A 467 30.70 -6.63 -2.18
CA ASN A 467 30.15 -7.99 -2.09
C ASN A 467 29.62 -8.52 -3.43
N LEU A 468 29.85 -7.85 -4.55
CA LEU A 468 29.48 -8.38 -5.87
C LEU A 468 30.49 -9.44 -6.32
N VAL A 469 29.99 -10.51 -6.95
CA VAL A 469 30.83 -11.52 -7.60
C VAL A 469 31.30 -11.02 -8.97
N THR A 470 30.36 -10.47 -9.75
CA THR A 470 30.63 -9.79 -11.02
C THR A 470 29.73 -8.58 -11.16
N ALA A 471 30.29 -7.47 -11.63
CA ALA A 471 29.53 -6.31 -12.07
C ALA A 471 29.75 -6.09 -13.57
N ASN A 472 28.66 -6.03 -14.32
CA ASN A 472 28.65 -5.82 -15.76
C ASN A 472 28.14 -4.41 -16.07
N PHE A 473 29.05 -3.59 -16.61
CA PHE A 473 28.82 -2.20 -16.99
C PHE A 473 28.88 -1.99 -18.52
N THR A 474 28.76 -3.03 -19.34
CA THR A 474 29.04 -2.93 -20.80
C THR A 474 28.17 -1.91 -21.54
N GLY A 475 27.00 -1.57 -21.02
CA GLY A 475 26.10 -0.54 -21.60
C GLY A 475 26.17 0.81 -20.91
N PHE A 476 26.94 0.92 -19.81
CA PHE A 476 27.13 2.17 -19.08
C PHE A 476 28.35 2.90 -19.64
N THR A 477 28.09 3.85 -20.54
CA THR A 477 29.03 4.65 -21.30
C THR A 477 29.33 5.98 -20.60
N PHE A 478 30.25 5.98 -19.64
CA PHE A 478 30.90 7.22 -19.21
C PHE A 478 32.31 7.30 -19.79
N ASN A 479 32.70 8.45 -20.33
CA ASN A 479 34.10 8.68 -20.69
C ASN A 479 34.91 8.63 -19.40
N ALA A 480 35.89 7.72 -19.25
CA ALA A 480 36.71 7.62 -18.04
C ALA A 480 37.58 8.87 -17.81
N GLY A 481 36.96 9.97 -17.37
CA GLY A 481 37.53 11.31 -17.38
C GLY A 481 36.94 12.20 -16.31
N TYR A 482 37.21 13.50 -16.50
CA TYR A 482 36.85 14.56 -15.57
C TYR A 482 35.65 15.31 -16.14
N PHE A 483 34.58 15.39 -15.38
CA PHE A 483 33.32 15.99 -15.81
C PHE A 483 33.03 17.27 -15.07
N THR A 484 32.34 18.19 -15.73
CA THR A 484 31.86 19.42 -15.11
C THR A 484 30.44 19.30 -14.58
N GLY A 485 29.65 18.26 -14.86
CA GLY A 485 28.26 18.24 -14.41
C GLY A 485 27.29 18.96 -15.34
N ASN A 486 27.76 19.40 -16.52
CA ASN A 486 27.01 20.33 -17.38
C ASN A 486 26.73 19.73 -18.76
N GLY A 487 26.32 18.45 -18.78
CA GLY A 487 25.96 17.71 -19.98
C GLY A 487 27.15 17.13 -20.74
N ASP A 488 28.32 17.04 -20.10
CA ASP A 488 29.54 16.43 -20.64
C ASP A 488 29.68 14.94 -20.32
N GLU A 489 28.71 14.36 -19.60
CA GLU A 489 28.73 12.98 -19.08
C GLU A 489 28.20 11.93 -20.06
N GLY A 490 27.42 12.33 -21.07
CA GLY A 490 26.70 11.41 -21.94
C GLY A 490 25.20 11.35 -21.65
N VAL A 491 24.54 10.23 -21.99
CA VAL A 491 23.08 10.08 -21.90
C VAL A 491 22.61 9.31 -20.66
N ASP A 492 23.52 8.52 -20.10
CA ASP A 492 23.29 7.54 -19.05
C ASP A 492 23.89 7.94 -17.70
N LEU A 493 24.63 9.05 -17.65
CA LEU A 493 25.13 9.68 -16.43
C LEU A 493 24.74 11.17 -16.42
N ASP A 494 24.43 11.68 -15.23
CA ASP A 494 24.09 13.09 -14.99
C ASP A 494 24.53 13.46 -13.58
N LEU A 495 25.34 14.51 -13.50
CA LEU A 495 26.03 14.93 -12.29
C LEU A 495 25.71 16.40 -12.00
N PRO A 496 25.87 16.87 -10.75
CA PRO A 496 25.70 18.28 -10.43
C PRO A 496 26.74 19.16 -11.12
N ASP A 497 26.30 20.30 -11.68
CA ASP A 497 27.16 21.29 -12.35
C ASP A 497 28.19 21.92 -11.39
N LEU A 498 29.46 21.76 -11.74
CA LEU A 498 30.66 22.29 -11.10
C LEU A 498 31.40 23.33 -11.96
N SER A 499 30.92 23.66 -13.17
CA SER A 499 31.64 24.49 -14.15
C SER A 499 32.06 25.87 -13.62
N GLY A 500 31.35 26.43 -12.64
CA GLY A 500 31.66 27.70 -11.98
C GLY A 500 32.63 27.61 -10.78
N THR A 501 33.08 26.41 -10.40
CA THR A 501 33.81 26.16 -9.14
C THR A 501 35.31 25.96 -9.34
N GLY A 502 35.75 25.69 -10.57
CA GLY A 502 37.12 25.26 -10.87
C GLY A 502 37.42 23.81 -10.47
N LEU A 503 36.40 23.06 -10.07
CA LEU A 503 36.44 21.64 -9.77
C LEU A 503 35.74 20.81 -10.86
N PHE A 504 36.08 19.54 -10.89
CA PHE A 504 35.59 18.52 -11.81
C PHE A 504 35.28 17.26 -11.00
N TRP A 505 34.29 16.52 -11.44
CA TRP A 505 34.06 15.16 -10.98
C TRP A 505 35.07 14.23 -11.63
N ASP A 506 35.91 13.58 -10.83
CA ASP A 506 36.61 12.38 -11.23
C ASP A 506 35.73 11.17 -10.92
N PHE A 507 35.25 10.53 -11.99
CA PHE A 507 34.38 9.36 -11.96
C PHE A 507 35.15 8.05 -12.22
N SER A 508 36.48 8.10 -12.36
CA SER A 508 37.31 6.95 -12.73
C SER A 508 37.29 5.80 -11.73
N ARG A 509 36.91 6.07 -10.48
CA ARG A 509 36.83 5.08 -9.40
C ARG A 509 35.44 4.48 -9.22
N PHE A 510 34.43 4.99 -9.92
CA PHE A 510 33.04 4.57 -9.72
C PHE A 510 32.84 3.07 -9.95
N THR A 511 33.37 2.47 -11.01
CA THR A 511 33.18 1.03 -11.27
C THR A 511 34.04 0.13 -10.38
N THR A 512 35.00 0.69 -9.63
CA THR A 512 35.85 -0.07 -8.70
C THR A 512 35.29 -0.04 -7.28
N SER A 513 34.97 1.14 -6.76
CA SER A 513 34.52 1.31 -5.37
C SER A 513 33.18 2.03 -5.23
N GLY A 514 32.62 2.55 -6.32
CA GLY A 514 31.38 3.36 -6.34
C GLY A 514 31.58 4.78 -5.81
N ASN A 515 32.84 5.18 -5.60
CA ASN A 515 33.22 6.51 -5.18
C ASN A 515 33.40 7.44 -6.37
N VAL A 516 33.00 8.69 -6.16
CA VAL A 516 33.26 9.83 -7.05
C VAL A 516 33.91 10.94 -6.24
N ILE A 517 34.77 11.75 -6.85
CA ILE A 517 35.52 12.77 -6.11
C ILE A 517 35.61 14.09 -6.87
N ALA A 518 35.50 15.20 -6.15
CA ALA A 518 35.69 16.54 -6.68
C ALA A 518 37.18 16.95 -6.66
N VAL A 519 37.74 17.23 -7.84
CA VAL A 519 39.17 17.52 -8.05
C VAL A 519 39.39 18.76 -8.92
N PRO A 520 40.55 19.44 -8.87
CA PRO A 520 40.85 20.58 -9.74
C PRO A 520 41.07 20.14 -11.19
N GLU A 521 41.02 21.11 -12.12
CA GLU A 521 41.38 20.91 -13.53
C GLU A 521 42.72 20.18 -13.69
N PRO A 522 42.77 19.05 -14.43
CA PRO A 522 44.02 18.31 -14.68
C PRO A 522 45.14 19.19 -15.27
N GLY A 523 44.77 20.17 -16.11
CA GLY A 523 45.72 21.10 -16.74
C GLY A 523 46.38 22.09 -15.77
N ARG A 524 45.71 22.48 -14.68
CA ARG A 524 46.25 23.46 -13.71
C ARG A 524 47.34 22.86 -12.83
N MET A 525 47.26 21.56 -12.52
CA MET A 525 48.32 20.87 -11.78
C MET A 525 49.61 20.76 -12.60
N LEU A 526 49.48 20.47 -13.90
CA LEU A 526 50.62 20.44 -14.82
C LEU A 526 51.25 21.83 -14.95
N LEU A 527 50.46 22.88 -15.11
CA LEU A 527 50.93 24.27 -15.15
C LEU A 527 51.61 24.72 -13.84
N LEU A 528 51.09 24.30 -12.68
CA LEU A 528 51.70 24.58 -11.38
C LEU A 528 53.06 23.86 -11.21
N LEU A 529 53.13 22.57 -11.57
CA LEU A 529 54.37 21.78 -11.57
C LEU A 529 55.42 22.38 -12.52
N THR A 530 54.98 22.81 -13.71
CA THR A 530 55.86 23.46 -14.70
C THR A 530 56.30 24.85 -14.20
N GLY A 531 55.42 25.60 -13.54
CA GLY A 531 55.75 26.86 -12.87
C GLY A 531 56.78 26.70 -11.76
N PHE A 532 56.64 25.69 -10.90
CA PHE A 532 57.63 25.37 -9.86
C PHE A 532 58.96 24.90 -10.44
N ALA A 533 58.95 24.07 -11.49
CA ALA A 533 60.15 23.68 -12.21
C ALA A 533 60.89 24.90 -12.77
N CYS A 534 60.17 25.83 -13.43
CA CYS A 534 60.73 27.08 -13.94
C CYS A 534 61.30 27.97 -12.84
N VAL A 535 60.67 28.08 -11.67
CA VAL A 535 61.19 28.83 -10.52
C VAL A 535 62.41 28.15 -9.89
N ALA A 536 62.42 26.81 -9.79
CA ALA A 536 63.55 26.04 -9.29
C ALA A 536 64.78 26.13 -10.22
N PHE A 537 64.57 26.09 -11.54
CA PHE A 537 65.61 26.32 -12.53
C PHE A 537 66.11 27.77 -12.50
N ARG A 538 65.24 28.75 -12.31
CA ARG A 538 65.63 30.17 -12.14
C ARG A 538 66.46 30.41 -10.87
N ARG A 539 66.18 29.69 -9.78
CA ARG A 539 66.98 29.74 -8.53
C ARG A 539 68.36 29.09 -8.70
N ARG A 540 68.46 27.97 -9.43
CA ARG A 540 69.74 27.32 -9.75
C ARG A 540 70.63 28.17 -10.67
N ALA A 541 70.05 28.91 -11.61
CA ALA A 541 70.80 29.80 -12.49
C ALA A 541 71.44 30.99 -11.73
N ARG A 542 70.81 31.48 -10.66
CA ARG A 542 71.34 32.58 -9.82
C ARG A 542 72.43 32.14 -8.81
N LEU A 543 72.61 30.85 -8.59
CA LEU A 543 73.66 30.30 -7.71
C LEU A 543 74.94 29.91 -8.50
N ARG A 544 74.92 30.03 -9.83
CA ARG A 544 76.07 29.76 -10.73
C ARG A 544 76.57 31.01 -11.47
N ALA A 545 76.11 32.19 -11.08
CA ALA A 545 76.56 33.48 -11.59
C ALA A 545 77.42 34.20 -10.55
#